data_AF-A0A9E2R0C2-F1
#
_entry.id   AF-A0A9E2R0C2-F1
#
_cell.length_a   1.000
_cell.length_b   1.000
_cell.length_c   1.000
_cell.angle_alpha   90.00
_cell.angle_beta   90.00
_cell.angle_gamma   90.00
#
_symmetry.space_group_name_H-M   'P 1'
#
loop_
_entity.id
_entity.type
_entity.pdbx_description
1 polymer ?
#
loop_
_entity_poly.entity_id
_entity_poly.type
_entity_poly.pdbx_seq_one_letter_code
_entity_poly.pdbx_strand_id
1 'polypeptide(L)'
;LVYTTTYSAELIRSQKNPEMPESGKEISMTVKDLEAAHREAVEEYLRAVRQFPEGNLHDTIKLPWGEMNFLQIIFYPYWNLVYHWGQISYLQTMYGDKEMH
;
A
#
# COMPACT_ATOMS: atom_id res chain seq x y z
N LEU A 1 -0.96 5.63 -1.59
CA LEU A 1 0.05 4.67 -2.10
C LEU A 1 1.11 4.37 -1.05
N VAL A 2 2.00 5.32 -0.68
CA VAL A 2 3.04 5.11 0.36
C VAL A 2 2.47 4.50 1.65
N TYR A 3 1.46 5.15 2.24
CA TYR A 3 0.82 4.68 3.47
C TYR A 3 0.30 3.23 3.37
N THR A 4 -0.46 2.92 2.32
CA THR A 4 -1.03 1.58 2.10
C THR A 4 0.06 0.51 1.99
N THR A 5 1.15 0.81 1.28
CA THR A 5 2.29 -0.09 1.10
C THR A 5 3.01 -0.33 2.43
N THR A 6 3.33 0.73 3.16
CA THR A 6 4.00 0.64 4.47
C THR A 6 3.15 -0.12 5.49
N TYR A 7 1.86 0.18 5.57
CA TYR A 7 0.94 -0.48 6.49
C TYR A 7 0.80 -1.98 6.19
N SER A 8 0.70 -2.35 4.91
CA SER A 8 0.63 -3.76 4.52
C SER A 8 1.93 -4.50 4.85
N ALA A 9 3.10 -3.87 4.64
CA ALA A 9 4.38 -4.44 5.03
C ALA A 9 4.45 -4.71 6.55
N GLU A 10 3.98 -3.77 7.37
CA GLU A 10 3.93 -3.93 8.82
C GLU A 10 3.04 -5.09 9.26
N LEU A 11 1.84 -5.20 8.67
CA LEU A 11 0.92 -6.31 8.92
C LEU A 11 1.53 -7.67 8.58
N ILE A 12 2.14 -7.77 7.39
CA ILE A 12 2.78 -8.99 6.90
C ILE A 12 3.91 -9.43 7.84
N ARG A 13 4.75 -8.50 8.31
CA ARG A 13 5.87 -8.81 9.22
C ARG A 13 5.41 -9.16 10.63
N SER A 14 4.49 -8.38 11.17
CA SER A 14 4.08 -8.50 12.57
C SER A 14 3.16 -9.70 12.80
N GLN A 15 2.39 -10.08 11.78
CA GLN A 15 1.30 -11.07 11.86
C GLN A 15 0.33 -10.79 13.01
N LYS A 16 0.18 -9.52 13.39
CA LYS A 16 -0.62 -9.07 14.54
C LYS A 16 -1.57 -7.97 14.11
N ASN A 17 -2.64 -7.79 14.89
CA ASN A 17 -3.47 -6.60 14.77
C ASN A 17 -2.62 -5.38 15.12
N PRO A 18 -2.50 -4.40 14.22
CA PRO A 18 -1.67 -3.24 14.43
C PRO A 18 -2.37 -2.27 15.38
N GLU A 19 -1.59 -1.52 16.14
CA GLU A 19 -2.10 -0.29 16.76
C GLU A 19 -2.29 0.75 15.65
N MET A 20 -3.44 1.44 15.67
CA MET A 20 -3.72 2.45 14.65
C MET A 20 -2.73 3.61 14.81
N PRO A 21 -2.00 4.01 13.76
CA PRO A 21 -1.24 5.25 13.81
C PRO A 21 -2.21 6.42 14.01
N GLU A 22 -1.80 7.41 14.80
CA GLU A 22 -2.56 8.65 14.98
C GLU A 22 -2.87 9.30 13.61
N SER A 23 -4.07 9.89 13.48
CA SER A 23 -4.52 10.56 12.26
C SER A 23 -3.49 11.55 11.74
N GLY A 24 -3.31 11.55 10.42
CA GLY A 24 -2.17 12.14 9.72
C GLY A 24 -1.78 13.54 10.15
N LYS A 25 -0.51 13.69 10.54
CA LYS A 25 0.19 14.97 10.53
C LYS A 25 0.19 15.50 9.09
N GLU A 26 -0.04 16.78 8.91
CA GLU A 26 0.15 17.43 7.62
C GLU A 26 1.63 17.32 7.24
N ILE A 27 1.93 16.58 6.18
CA ILE A 27 3.29 16.41 5.67
C ILE A 27 3.39 17.21 4.37
N SER A 28 4.19 18.27 4.38
CA SER A 28 4.57 18.98 3.16
C SER A 28 5.68 18.19 2.48
N MET A 29 5.36 17.48 1.40
CA MET A 29 6.30 16.71 0.59
C MET A 29 6.28 17.19 -0.86
N THR A 30 7.44 17.23 -1.50
CA THR A 30 7.52 17.39 -2.95
C THR A 30 7.23 16.07 -3.66
N VAL A 31 6.99 16.11 -4.97
CA VAL A 31 6.84 14.90 -5.80
C VAL A 31 8.08 13.99 -5.70
N LYS A 32 9.29 14.56 -5.63
CA LYS A 32 10.53 13.79 -5.47
C LYS A 32 10.60 13.08 -4.12
N ASP A 33 10.17 13.75 -3.06
CA ASP A 33 10.12 13.15 -1.72
C ASP A 33 9.13 11.98 -1.69
N LEU A 34 7.98 12.15 -2.36
CA LEU A 34 6.97 11.09 -2.48
C LEU A 34 7.48 9.89 -3.28
N GLU A 35 8.21 10.12 -4.37
CA GLU A 35 8.80 9.04 -5.17
C GLU A 35 9.83 8.24 -4.34
N ALA A 36 10.74 8.94 -3.65
CA ALA A 36 11.76 8.31 -2.82
C ALA A 36 11.13 7.48 -1.69
N ALA A 37 10.16 8.07 -0.97
CA ALA A 37 9.43 7.38 0.09
C ALA A 37 8.63 6.18 -0.44
N HIS A 38 8.04 6.29 -1.65
CA HIS A 38 7.33 5.17 -2.26
C HIS A 38 8.27 4.03 -2.63
N ARG A 39 9.45 4.33 -3.17
CA ARG A 39 10.46 3.33 -3.53
C ARG A 39 10.92 2.54 -2.30
N GLU A 40 11.26 3.24 -1.22
CA GLU A 40 11.63 2.61 0.05
C GLU A 40 10.50 1.72 0.60
N ALA A 41 9.26 2.22 0.61
CA ALA A 41 8.11 1.45 1.07
C ALA A 41 7.88 0.19 0.23
N VAL A 42 8.04 0.27 -1.10
CA VAL A 42 7.90 -0.89 -2.01
C VAL A 42 8.99 -1.92 -1.74
N GLU A 43 10.23 -1.51 -1.51
CA GLU A 43 11.32 -2.44 -1.19
C GLU A 43 11.06 -3.21 0.11
N GLU A 44 10.60 -2.53 1.16
CA GLU A 44 10.26 -3.17 2.42
C GLU A 44 9.04 -4.10 2.29
N TYR A 45 8.02 -3.66 1.56
CA TYR A 45 6.86 -4.49 1.26
C TYR A 45 7.24 -5.77 0.51
N LEU A 46 8.07 -5.66 -0.54
CA LEU A 46 8.54 -6.83 -1.29
C LEU A 46 9.39 -7.77 -0.44
N ARG A 47 10.22 -7.25 0.48
CA ARG A 47 10.93 -8.07 1.47
C ARG A 47 9.94 -8.84 2.35
N ALA A 48 8.94 -8.15 2.90
CA ALA A 48 7.94 -8.75 3.78
C ALA A 48 7.16 -9.87 3.05
N VAL A 49 6.71 -9.63 1.82
CA VAL A 49 6.00 -10.64 1.01
C VAL A 49 6.85 -11.87 0.76
N ARG A 50 8.13 -11.69 0.39
CA ARG A 50 9.04 -12.82 0.09
C ARG A 50 9.37 -13.67 1.31
N GLN A 51 9.33 -13.08 2.49
CA GLN A 51 9.61 -13.77 3.75
C GLN A 51 8.35 -14.34 4.41
N PHE A 52 7.17 -14.06 3.86
CA PHE A 52 5.92 -14.49 4.46
C PHE A 52 5.71 -16.00 4.30
N PRO A 53 5.38 -16.73 5.38
CA PRO A 53 5.16 -18.17 5.31
C PRO A 53 3.88 -18.49 4.55
N GLU A 54 3.99 -19.30 3.48
CA GLU A 54 2.86 -19.69 2.63
C GLU A 54 1.70 -20.32 3.43
N GLY A 55 2.02 -21.10 4.46
CA GLY A 55 1.03 -21.74 5.33
C GLY A 55 0.09 -20.77 6.06
N ASN A 56 0.47 -19.50 6.20
CA ASN A 56 -0.29 -18.49 6.92
C ASN A 56 -1.10 -17.59 5.98
N LEU A 57 -1.09 -17.81 4.65
CA LEU A 57 -1.75 -16.92 3.67
C LEU A 57 -3.26 -16.77 3.90
N HIS A 58 -3.89 -17.80 4.46
CA HIS A 58 -5.33 -17.83 4.73
C HIS A 58 -5.68 -17.43 6.17
N ASP A 59 -4.68 -17.20 7.03
CA ASP A 59 -4.93 -16.71 8.37
C ASP A 59 -5.55 -15.32 8.32
N THR A 60 -6.54 -15.09 9.17
CA THR A 60 -7.35 -13.87 9.19
C THR A 60 -6.96 -13.00 10.38
N ILE A 61 -6.84 -11.70 10.13
CA ILE A 61 -6.66 -10.69 11.17
C ILE A 61 -7.86 -9.75 11.23
N LYS A 62 -8.11 -9.16 12.40
CA LYS A 62 -9.21 -8.21 12.62
C LYS A 62 -8.68 -6.79 12.50
N LEU A 63 -9.04 -6.11 11.42
CA LEU A 63 -8.73 -4.70 11.22
C LEU A 63 -9.93 -3.85 11.68
N PRO A 64 -9.72 -2.56 12.00
CA PRO A 64 -10.81 -1.68 12.44
C PRO A 64 -11.96 -1.53 11.44
N TRP A 65 -11.71 -1.77 10.15
CA TRP A 65 -12.68 -1.70 9.06
C TRP A 65 -13.19 -3.06 8.58
N GLY A 66 -12.76 -4.16 9.19
CA GLY A 66 -13.21 -5.51 8.82
C GLY A 66 -12.14 -6.59 8.96
N GLU A 67 -12.52 -7.81 8.67
CA GLU A 67 -11.60 -8.95 8.66
C GLU A 67 -10.96 -9.13 7.29
N MET A 68 -9.66 -9.40 7.26
CA MET A 68 -8.92 -9.72 6.04
C MET A 68 -7.94 -10.85 6.30
N ASN A 69 -7.76 -11.74 5.32
CA ASN A 69 -6.69 -12.71 5.33
C ASN A 69 -5.38 -12.13 4.76
N PHE A 70 -4.25 -12.78 5.04
CA PHE A 70 -2.96 -12.29 4.58
C PHE A 70 -2.81 -12.24 3.07
N LEU A 71 -3.45 -13.14 2.33
CA LEU A 71 -3.50 -13.06 0.86
C LEU A 71 -4.15 -11.75 0.39
N GLN A 72 -5.26 -11.34 1.01
CA GLN A 72 -5.92 -10.07 0.70
C GLN A 72 -5.04 -8.88 1.08
N ILE A 73 -4.35 -8.93 2.22
CA ILE A 73 -3.44 -7.87 2.69
C ILE A 73 -2.24 -7.73 1.73
N ILE A 74 -1.66 -8.84 1.28
CA ILE A 74 -0.60 -8.85 0.27
C ILE A 74 -1.13 -8.27 -1.04
N PHE A 75 -2.34 -8.62 -1.47
CA PHE A 75 -2.86 -8.08 -2.72
C PHE A 75 -3.27 -6.59 -2.64
N TYR A 76 -3.49 -6.07 -1.42
CA TYR A 76 -4.10 -4.76 -1.21
C TYR A 76 -3.30 -3.58 -1.79
N PRO A 77 -1.97 -3.46 -1.63
CA PRO A 77 -1.20 -2.39 -2.26
C PRO A 77 -1.31 -2.38 -3.79
N TYR A 78 -1.33 -3.57 -4.42
CA TYR A 78 -1.48 -3.67 -5.87
C TYR A 78 -2.86 -3.21 -6.32
N TRP A 79 -3.93 -3.70 -5.67
CA TRP A 79 -5.30 -3.28 -5.98
C TRP A 79 -5.48 -1.77 -5.81
N ASN A 80 -4.96 -1.22 -4.72
CA ASN A 80 -5.03 0.22 -4.44
C ASN A 80 -4.24 1.05 -5.46
N LEU A 81 -3.08 0.55 -5.93
CA LEU A 81 -2.30 1.17 -7.00
C LEU A 81 -3.07 1.24 -8.32
N VAL A 82 -3.62 0.12 -8.79
CA VAL A 82 -4.36 0.08 -10.05
C VAL A 82 -5.59 0.99 -9.98
N TYR A 83 -6.30 0.99 -8.85
CA TYR A 83 -7.45 1.85 -8.64
C TYR A 83 -7.10 3.34 -8.77
N HIS A 84 -6.07 3.80 -8.07
CA HIS A 84 -5.66 5.22 -8.11
C HIS A 84 -4.94 5.59 -9.40
N TRP A 85 -4.27 4.64 -10.05
CA TRP A 85 -3.69 4.83 -11.38
C TRP A 85 -4.78 5.23 -12.39
N GLY A 86 -5.91 4.54 -12.40
CA GLY A 86 -7.04 4.89 -13.26
C GLY A 86 -7.58 6.31 -13.01
N GLN A 87 -7.60 6.77 -11.75
CA GLN A 87 -8.01 8.13 -11.41
C GLN A 87 -7.04 9.18 -11.96
N ILE A 88 -5.73 8.94 -11.84
CA ILE A 88 -4.68 9.82 -12.37
C ILE A 88 -4.77 9.86 -13.90
N SER A 89 -4.88 8.70 -14.56
CA SER A 89 -5.03 8.63 -16.02
C SER A 89 -6.28 9.36 -16.50
N TYR A 90 -7.40 9.27 -15.78
CA TYR A 90 -8.59 10.04 -16.11
C TYR A 90 -8.32 11.56 -16.05
N LEU A 91 -7.69 12.04 -14.98
CA LEU A 91 -7.31 13.45 -14.87
C LEU A 91 -6.37 13.88 -16.01
N GLN A 92 -5.36 13.07 -16.30
CA GLN A 92 -4.42 13.31 -17.39
C GLN A 92 -5.15 13.54 -18.72
N THR A 93 -6.12 12.68 -19.06
CA THR A 93 -6.92 12.83 -20.28
C THR A 93 -7.78 14.10 -20.31
N MET A 94 -8.30 14.54 -19.15
CA MET A 94 -9.06 15.79 -19.04
C MET A 94 -8.19 17.03 -19.30
N TYR A 95 -6.89 16.95 -19.02
CA TYR A 95 -5.92 18.00 -19.34
C TYR A 95 -5.39 17.91 -20.79
N GLY A 96 -5.90 16.97 -21.59
CA GLY A 96 -5.53 16.80 -23.00
C GLY A 96 -4.24 16.01 -23.22
N ASP A 97 -3.59 15.55 -22.17
CA ASP A 97 -2.46 14.64 -22.26
C ASP A 97 -2.96 13.20 -22.48
N LYS A 98 -2.42 12.56 -23.52
CA LYS A 98 -2.83 11.23 -23.99
C LYS A 98 -1.65 10.26 -24.09
N GLU A 99 -0.47 10.66 -23.64
CA GLU A 99 0.72 9.81 -23.65
C GLU A 99 0.76 8.91 -22.42
N MET A 100 1.43 7.77 -22.50
CA MET A 100 1.64 6.90 -21.33
C MET A 100 2.98 7.26 -20.70
N HIS A 101 2.96 7.67 -19.42
CA HIS A 101 4.15 8.04 -18.63
C HIS A 101 4.46 7.03 -17.53
#